data_AF-A0A0U2W0P3-F1
#
_entry.id   AF-A0A0U2W0P3-F1
#
_cell.length_a   1.000
_cell.length_b   1.000
_cell.length_c   1.000
_cell.angle_alpha   90.00
_cell.angle_beta   90.00
_cell.angle_gamma   90.00
#
_symmetry.space_group_name_H-M   'P 1'
#
loop_
_entity.id
_entity.type
_entity.pdbx_description
1 polymer ?
#
loop_
_entity_poly.entity_id
_entity_poly.type
_entity_poly.pdbx_seq_one_letter_code
_entity_poly.pdbx_strand_id
1 'polypeptide(L)'
;MTRSRSTFKASKTLNEYFVSRLGEAVKRVDDINYRPLLLELRKPSPLKFRVYLFNCGNPPGGRPIDEYKVVLNVDQKKKNELGNFDFSDGFFALIVGYVKDYDVFVFWDATKHKNFGRNKNLQVKTETIVRALLTPFETQIRNTNSGTEIVIAARSERILDAIKERMRLIYKELLEG
;
A
#
# COMPACT_ATOMS: atom_id res chain seq x y z
N MET A 1 24.26 1.22 19.11
CA MET A 1 24.47 0.76 17.72
C MET A 1 23.35 1.32 16.85
N THR A 2 23.60 2.39 16.12
CA THR A 2 22.61 3.10 15.32
C THR A 2 22.52 2.45 13.94
N ARG A 3 21.41 1.76 13.64
CA ARG A 3 21.19 1.16 12.31
C ARG A 3 21.10 2.28 11.27
N SER A 4 21.98 2.19 10.26
CA SER A 4 22.02 3.07 9.09
C SER A 4 20.69 3.06 8.35
N ARG A 5 19.97 4.18 8.39
CA ARG A 5 18.74 4.44 7.63
C ARG A 5 19.10 4.63 6.16
N SER A 6 18.79 3.62 5.35
CA SER A 6 18.88 3.68 3.88
C SER A 6 17.88 4.71 3.35
N THR A 7 18.35 5.84 2.85
CA THR A 7 17.52 6.97 2.38
C THR A 7 17.14 6.75 0.91
N PHE A 8 16.05 6.03 0.65
CA PHE A 8 15.39 6.09 -0.65
C PHE A 8 14.41 7.27 -0.63
N LYS A 9 14.67 8.30 -1.43
CA LYS A 9 13.88 9.53 -1.47
C LYS A 9 12.47 9.21 -1.99
N ALA A 10 11.49 9.13 -1.09
CA ALA A 10 10.09 9.10 -1.49
C ALA A 10 9.77 10.39 -2.28
N SER A 11 8.86 10.30 -3.26
CA SER A 11 8.31 11.49 -3.91
C SER A 11 7.62 12.32 -2.84
N LYS A 12 8.27 13.40 -2.38
CA LYS A 12 7.80 14.31 -1.32
C LYS A 12 6.28 14.58 -1.41
N THR A 13 5.78 14.73 -2.64
CA THR A 13 4.37 15.01 -2.93
C THR A 13 3.39 13.88 -2.65
N LEU A 14 3.76 12.60 -2.78
CA LEU A 14 2.81 11.49 -2.62
C LEU A 14 2.57 11.17 -1.14
N ASN A 15 3.63 11.19 -0.33
CA ASN A 15 3.52 11.01 1.12
C ASN A 15 2.69 12.15 1.73
N GLU A 16 3.01 13.41 1.37
CA GLU A 16 2.25 14.59 1.79
C GLU A 16 0.78 14.48 1.36
N TYR A 17 0.52 14.08 0.11
CA TYR A 17 -0.85 13.90 -0.37
C TYR A 17 -1.59 12.84 0.43
N PHE A 18 -1.03 11.64 0.59
CA PHE A 18 -1.64 10.56 1.36
C PHE A 18 -1.97 11.00 2.81
N VAL A 19 -1.04 11.66 3.49
CA VAL A 19 -1.26 12.19 4.85
C VAL A 19 -2.35 13.26 4.85
N SER A 20 -2.35 14.19 3.89
CA SER A 20 -3.38 15.23 3.80
C SER A 20 -4.78 14.66 3.63
N ARG A 21 -4.91 13.52 2.92
CA ARG A 21 -6.17 12.82 2.70
C ARG A 21 -6.67 12.07 3.93
N LEU A 22 -5.77 11.69 4.84
CA LEU A 22 -6.14 11.11 6.14
C LEU A 22 -6.62 12.20 7.10
N GLY A 23 -6.15 13.43 6.92
CA GLY A 23 -6.58 14.61 7.67
C GLY A 23 -6.49 14.40 9.17
N GLU A 24 -7.58 14.71 9.87
CA GLU A 24 -7.66 14.62 11.33
C GLU A 24 -7.52 13.20 11.88
N ALA A 25 -7.65 12.15 11.04
CA ALA A 25 -7.44 10.77 11.49
C ALA A 25 -5.97 10.51 11.86
N VAL A 26 -5.03 11.34 11.40
CA VAL A 26 -3.61 11.21 11.73
C VAL A 26 -3.33 11.75 13.12
N LYS A 27 -2.67 10.94 13.95
CA LYS A 27 -2.17 11.33 15.26
C LYS A 27 -0.71 11.78 15.19
N ARG A 28 0.13 10.99 14.52
CA ARG A 28 1.56 11.27 14.34
C ARG A 28 2.00 10.75 12.98
N VAL A 29 2.87 11.52 12.34
CA VAL A 29 3.71 11.07 11.23
C VAL A 29 5.14 11.29 11.67
N ASP A 30 6.03 10.34 11.39
CA ASP A 30 7.46 10.56 11.59
C ASP A 30 8.01 11.39 10.40
N ASP A 31 9.20 11.10 9.88
CA ASP A 31 9.74 11.82 8.72
C ASP A 31 8.92 11.53 7.44
N ILE A 32 8.18 12.53 6.97
CA ILE A 32 7.35 12.49 5.75
C ILE A 32 8.17 12.14 4.49
N ASN A 33 9.49 12.37 4.50
CA ASN A 33 10.37 12.08 3.36
C ASN A 33 10.94 10.66 3.39
N TYR A 34 10.72 9.93 4.49
CA TYR A 34 11.22 8.58 4.65
C TYR A 34 10.30 7.55 4.01
N ARG A 35 10.89 6.40 3.64
CA ARG A 35 10.17 5.24 3.12
C ARG A 35 10.59 3.99 3.89
N PRO A 36 9.65 3.22 4.45
CA PRO A 36 8.21 3.45 4.48
C PRO A 36 7.81 4.69 5.29
N LEU A 37 6.66 5.28 4.96
CA LEU A 37 6.07 6.34 5.76
C LEU A 37 5.54 5.74 7.07
N LEU A 38 6.03 6.23 8.21
CA LEU A 38 5.56 5.79 9.53
C LEU A 38 4.45 6.72 10.00
N LEU A 39 3.27 6.17 10.25
CA LEU A 39 2.13 6.93 10.74
C LEU A 39 1.39 6.19 11.85
N GLU A 40 0.76 6.97 12.73
CA GLU A 40 -0.13 6.50 13.79
C GLU A 40 -1.49 7.17 13.60
N LEU A 41 -2.56 6.36 13.57
CA LEU A 41 -3.93 6.88 13.51
C LEU A 41 -4.49 7.19 14.90
N ARG A 42 -5.48 8.08 14.95
CA ARG A 42 -6.29 8.35 16.15
C ARG A 42 -7.23 7.15 16.43
N LYS A 43 -7.87 7.16 17.61
CA LYS A 43 -8.88 6.20 18.12
C LYS A 43 -9.84 5.67 17.03
N PRO A 44 -10.43 4.45 17.17
CA PRO A 44 -10.64 3.69 18.40
C PRO A 44 -9.47 2.81 18.88
N SER A 45 -8.42 2.62 18.09
CA SER A 45 -7.16 2.00 18.54
C SER A 45 -5.99 2.71 17.87
N PRO A 46 -4.91 3.09 18.59
CA PRO A 46 -3.75 3.72 18.00
C PRO A 46 -2.97 2.70 17.16
N LEU A 47 -3.47 2.44 15.96
CA LEU A 47 -2.81 1.57 14.99
C LEU A 47 -1.63 2.31 14.38
N LYS A 48 -0.48 1.63 14.37
CA LYS A 48 0.76 2.10 13.76
C LYS A 48 0.93 1.43 12.41
N PHE A 49 1.28 2.20 11.39
CA PHE A 49 1.43 1.71 10.03
C PHE A 49 2.77 2.08 9.43
N ARG A 50 3.42 1.10 8.79
CA ARG A 50 4.49 1.31 7.82
C ARG A 50 3.86 1.33 6.44
N VAL A 51 3.69 2.51 5.86
CA VAL A 51 3.04 2.67 4.56
C VAL A 51 4.09 2.72 3.46
N TYR A 52 4.12 1.69 2.64
CA TYR A 52 4.93 1.61 1.44
C TYR A 52 4.12 2.17 0.28
N LEU A 53 4.32 3.46 0.01
CA LEU A 53 3.63 4.21 -1.06
C LEU A 53 4.37 4.07 -2.40
N PHE A 54 3.60 3.91 -3.46
CA PHE A 54 4.07 3.77 -4.84
C PHE A 54 3.15 4.54 -5.78
N ASN A 55 3.71 5.08 -6.86
CA ASN A 55 2.88 5.44 -8.01
C ASN A 55 2.36 4.16 -8.67
N CYS A 56 1.07 4.13 -8.97
CA CYS A 56 0.40 3.03 -9.65
C CYS A 56 0.05 3.50 -11.06
N GLY A 57 0.69 2.90 -12.07
CA GLY A 57 0.61 3.37 -13.45
C GLY A 57 0.37 2.26 -14.45
N ASN A 58 -0.06 2.68 -15.64
CA ASN A 58 -0.17 1.84 -16.83
C ASN A 58 0.70 2.47 -17.95
N PRO A 59 2.01 2.14 -18.02
CA PRO A 59 2.89 2.76 -19.02
C PRO A 59 2.54 2.27 -20.43
N PRO A 60 2.52 3.18 -21.44
CA PRO A 60 2.21 2.82 -22.83
C PRO A 60 3.28 1.88 -23.43
N GLY A 61 2.85 0.83 -24.15
CA GLY A 61 3.79 -0.03 -24.88
C GLY A 61 3.51 -1.55 -24.94
N GLY A 62 2.25 -2.02 -24.89
CA GLY A 62 1.90 -3.31 -25.48
C GLY A 62 1.40 -4.45 -24.58
N ARG A 63 0.93 -4.20 -23.35
CA ARG A 63 0.20 -5.17 -22.50
C ARG A 63 -0.92 -4.45 -21.72
N PRO A 64 -1.95 -5.17 -21.26
CA PRO A 64 -3.34 -4.92 -21.61
C PRO A 64 -3.88 -3.61 -21.02
N ILE A 65 -4.84 -3.02 -21.74
CA ILE A 65 -5.44 -1.71 -21.47
C ILE A 65 -6.19 -1.66 -20.11
N ASP A 66 -6.34 -2.81 -19.47
CA ASP A 66 -7.27 -3.10 -18.40
C ASP A 66 -6.61 -3.25 -17.03
N GLU A 67 -5.31 -2.96 -16.88
CA GLU A 67 -4.62 -3.04 -15.57
C GLU A 67 -3.66 -1.88 -15.28
N TYR A 68 -3.58 -1.52 -14.01
CA TYR A 68 -2.55 -0.66 -13.44
C TYR A 68 -1.65 -1.48 -12.52
N LYS A 69 -0.40 -1.05 -12.33
CA LYS A 69 0.53 -1.75 -11.45
C LYS A 69 1.41 -0.83 -10.62
N VAL A 70 1.82 -1.35 -9.46
CA VAL A 70 2.98 -0.86 -8.71
C VAL A 70 4.16 -1.81 -8.92
N VAL A 71 5.37 -1.26 -8.81
CA VAL A 71 6.62 -2.03 -8.91
C VAL A 71 7.30 -2.01 -7.54
N LEU A 72 7.36 -3.17 -6.87
CA LEU A 72 7.96 -3.30 -5.56
C LEU A 72 9.49 -3.17 -5.63
N ASN A 73 10.01 -2.23 -4.84
CA ASN A 73 11.43 -1.94 -4.64
C ASN A 73 11.67 -1.59 -3.16
N VAL A 74 11.67 -2.62 -2.31
CA VAL A 74 11.70 -2.47 -0.85
C VAL A 74 13.05 -2.93 -0.31
N ASP A 75 13.91 -1.98 0.03
CA ASP A 75 15.23 -2.16 0.67
C ASP A 75 16.21 -3.16 0.01
N GLN A 76 15.96 -3.53 -1.25
CA GLN A 76 16.84 -4.41 -2.04
C GLN A 76 18.00 -3.61 -2.64
N LYS A 77 19.16 -3.63 -1.98
CA LYS A 77 20.39 -2.95 -2.42
C LYS A 77 21.12 -3.75 -3.50
N LYS A 78 21.03 -5.09 -3.49
CA LYS A 78 21.70 -5.97 -4.46
C LYS A 78 20.71 -6.61 -5.46
N LYS A 79 21.21 -7.03 -6.63
CA LYS A 79 20.39 -7.58 -7.73
C LYS A 79 19.59 -8.84 -7.35
N ASN A 80 20.11 -9.67 -6.45
CA ASN A 80 19.50 -10.93 -6.01
C ASN A 80 18.98 -10.88 -4.56
N GLU A 81 18.93 -9.69 -3.97
CA GLU A 81 18.39 -9.53 -2.63
C GLU A 81 16.87 -9.67 -2.67
N LEU A 82 16.30 -10.44 -1.75
CA LEU A 82 14.86 -10.62 -1.63
C LEU A 82 14.28 -9.50 -0.77
N GLY A 83 13.21 -8.89 -1.25
CA GLY A 83 12.47 -7.85 -0.54
C GLY A 83 11.49 -8.47 0.45
N ASN A 84 11.32 -7.79 1.57
CA ASN A 84 10.33 -8.11 2.60
C ASN A 84 9.77 -6.81 3.19
N PHE A 85 8.52 -6.86 3.62
CA PHE A 85 7.92 -5.77 4.40
C PHE A 85 8.26 -5.94 5.88
N ASP A 86 8.40 -4.82 6.59
CA ASP A 86 8.76 -4.79 8.00
C ASP A 86 7.51 -4.71 8.89
N PHE A 87 7.24 -5.79 9.61
CA PHE A 87 6.12 -5.93 10.56
C PHE A 87 6.56 -5.80 12.03
N SER A 88 7.81 -5.39 12.29
CA SER A 88 8.34 -5.24 13.65
C SER A 88 7.69 -4.10 14.44
N ASP A 89 7.99 -4.00 15.74
CA ASP A 89 7.64 -2.86 16.61
C ASP A 89 6.13 -2.53 16.70
N GLY A 90 5.27 -3.53 16.46
CA GLY A 90 3.82 -3.39 16.53
C GLY A 90 3.20 -2.56 15.39
N PHE A 91 3.90 -2.44 14.26
CA PHE A 91 3.36 -1.79 13.07
C PHE A 91 2.73 -2.81 12.11
N PHE A 92 1.61 -2.43 11.51
CA PHE A 92 1.07 -3.08 10.33
C PHE A 92 1.75 -2.51 9.08
N ALA A 93 2.14 -3.38 8.15
CA ALA A 93 2.63 -2.93 6.85
C ALA A 93 1.46 -2.73 5.88
N LEU A 94 1.39 -1.58 5.23
CA LEU A 94 0.44 -1.30 4.14
C LEU A 94 1.21 -1.11 2.84
N ILE A 95 0.77 -1.80 1.79
CA ILE A 95 1.24 -1.55 0.43
C ILE A 95 0.18 -0.70 -0.26
N VAL A 96 0.57 0.50 -0.68
CA VAL A 96 -0.37 1.48 -1.23
C VAL A 96 0.14 1.99 -2.57
N GLY A 97 -0.67 1.82 -3.61
CA GLY A 97 -0.49 2.42 -4.92
C GLY A 97 -1.40 3.61 -5.09
N TYR A 98 -0.94 4.65 -5.80
CA TYR A 98 -1.76 5.78 -6.17
C TYR A 98 -1.90 5.88 -7.69
N VAL A 99 -3.14 5.76 -8.16
CA VAL A 99 -3.52 5.92 -9.57
C VAL A 99 -3.93 7.36 -9.79
N LYS A 100 -2.98 8.17 -10.27
CA LYS A 100 -3.14 9.62 -10.40
C LYS A 100 -4.32 10.01 -11.32
N ASP A 101 -4.53 9.27 -12.40
CA ASP A 101 -5.52 9.60 -13.44
C ASP A 101 -6.97 9.54 -12.93
N TYR A 102 -7.20 8.77 -11.87
CA TYR A 102 -8.53 8.60 -11.26
C TYR A 102 -8.62 9.11 -9.82
N ASP A 103 -7.52 9.64 -9.26
CA ASP A 103 -7.41 10.00 -7.84
C ASP A 103 -7.82 8.86 -6.88
N VAL A 104 -7.31 7.65 -7.18
CA VAL A 104 -7.64 6.41 -6.46
C VAL A 104 -6.39 5.83 -5.80
N PHE A 105 -6.52 5.46 -4.52
CA PHE A 105 -5.54 4.65 -3.80
C PHE A 105 -5.93 3.18 -3.84
N VAL A 106 -4.93 2.32 -4.00
CA VAL A 106 -5.07 0.87 -4.11
C VAL A 106 -4.22 0.19 -3.06
N PHE A 107 -4.82 -0.72 -2.30
CA PHE A 107 -4.22 -1.40 -1.16
C PHE A 107 -4.11 -2.89 -1.44
N TRP A 108 -2.89 -3.42 -1.37
CA TRP A 108 -2.60 -4.86 -1.42
C TRP A 108 -2.32 -5.42 -0.04
N ASP A 109 -2.37 -6.74 0.09
CA ASP A 109 -2.05 -7.41 1.34
C ASP A 109 -0.54 -7.65 1.47
N ALA A 110 0.10 -6.97 2.43
CA ALA A 110 1.52 -7.13 2.68
C ALA A 110 1.90 -8.54 3.13
N THR A 111 1.00 -9.26 3.80
CA THR A 111 1.29 -10.59 4.37
C THR A 111 1.42 -11.67 3.30
N LYS A 112 0.80 -11.47 2.13
CA LYS A 112 0.85 -12.38 0.97
C LYS A 112 2.08 -12.18 0.09
N HIS A 113 3.01 -11.31 0.50
CA HIS A 113 4.17 -10.92 -0.29
C HIS A 113 5.46 -11.01 0.53
N LYS A 114 6.00 -12.22 0.61
CA LYS A 114 7.28 -12.53 1.28
C LYS A 114 8.36 -12.84 0.25
N ASN A 115 9.61 -12.55 0.59
CA ASN A 115 10.78 -12.98 -0.16
C ASN A 115 10.68 -12.70 -1.67
N PHE A 116 10.22 -11.50 -2.03
CA PHE A 116 9.97 -11.17 -3.43
C PHE A 116 11.23 -10.68 -4.14
N GLY A 117 11.38 -11.06 -5.41
CA GLY A 117 12.44 -10.51 -6.27
C GLY A 117 12.26 -9.01 -6.52
N ARG A 118 13.34 -8.36 -6.97
CA ARG A 118 13.34 -6.93 -7.30
C ARG A 118 12.37 -6.66 -8.44
N ASN A 119 11.67 -5.51 -8.39
CA ASN A 119 10.70 -5.09 -9.39
C ASN A 119 9.49 -6.04 -9.52
N LYS A 120 9.10 -6.75 -8.46
CA LYS A 120 7.85 -7.51 -8.44
C LYS A 120 6.67 -6.58 -8.72
N ASN A 121 5.84 -6.91 -9.70
CA ASN A 121 4.65 -6.13 -10.02
C ASN A 121 3.47 -6.58 -9.14
N LEU A 122 2.70 -5.62 -8.62
CA LEU A 122 1.37 -5.89 -8.10
C LEU A 122 0.35 -5.17 -8.98
N GLN A 123 -0.62 -5.91 -9.50
CA GLN A 123 -1.62 -5.43 -10.45
C GLN A 123 -2.99 -5.19 -9.81
N VAL A 124 -3.74 -4.26 -10.38
CA VAL A 124 -5.14 -3.99 -10.10
C VAL A 124 -5.84 -3.74 -11.44
N LYS A 125 -7.05 -4.26 -11.59
CA LYS A 125 -7.86 -4.09 -12.80
C LYS A 125 -8.38 -2.65 -12.88
N THR A 126 -8.37 -2.09 -14.08
CA THR A 126 -9.01 -0.81 -14.40
C THR A 126 -10.48 -0.83 -13.99
N GLU A 127 -11.19 -1.96 -14.17
CA GLU A 127 -12.57 -2.09 -13.73
C GLU A 127 -12.73 -1.84 -12.21
N THR A 128 -11.84 -2.40 -11.38
CA THR A 128 -11.87 -2.18 -9.92
C THR A 128 -11.61 -0.72 -9.58
N ILE A 129 -10.69 -0.06 -10.28
CA ILE A 129 -10.41 1.36 -10.10
C ILE A 129 -11.64 2.21 -10.47
N VAL A 130 -12.25 1.94 -11.63
CA VAL A 130 -13.41 2.70 -12.12
C VAL A 130 -14.63 2.49 -11.23
N ARG A 131 -14.89 1.26 -10.78
CA ARG A 131 -16.00 0.97 -9.84
C ARG A 131 -15.81 1.64 -8.48
N ALA A 132 -14.58 1.77 -7.99
CA ALA A 132 -14.28 2.50 -6.75
C ALA A 132 -14.63 4.01 -6.81
N LEU A 133 -14.88 4.56 -8.01
CA LEU A 133 -15.39 5.92 -8.15
C LEU A 133 -16.86 6.04 -7.73
N LEU A 134 -17.61 4.93 -7.77
CA LEU A 134 -19.06 4.87 -7.54
C LEU A 134 -19.43 4.35 -6.14
N THR A 135 -18.45 3.81 -5.41
CA THR A 135 -18.64 3.19 -4.09
C THR A 135 -17.68 3.82 -3.06
N PRO A 136 -17.85 3.57 -1.75
CA PRO A 136 -16.84 3.98 -0.75
C PRO A 136 -15.47 3.36 -1.04
N PHE A 137 -15.47 2.09 -1.45
CA PHE A 137 -14.32 1.37 -1.98
C PHE A 137 -14.82 0.18 -2.81
N GLU A 138 -13.99 -0.30 -3.73
CA GLU A 138 -14.21 -1.53 -4.49
C GLU A 138 -13.14 -2.56 -4.13
N THR A 139 -13.43 -3.85 -4.31
CA THR A 139 -12.46 -4.92 -4.09
C THR A 139 -12.27 -5.80 -5.31
N GLN A 140 -11.12 -6.46 -5.40
CA GLN A 140 -10.93 -7.59 -6.30
C GLN A 140 -10.17 -8.69 -5.57
N ILE A 141 -10.39 -9.92 -6.03
CA ILE A 141 -9.63 -11.08 -5.58
C ILE A 141 -8.47 -11.31 -6.55
N ARG A 142 -7.28 -11.61 -6.02
CA ARG A 142 -6.11 -12.00 -6.81
C ARG A 142 -5.44 -13.23 -6.21
N ASN A 143 -5.00 -14.14 -7.06
CA ASN A 143 -4.20 -15.28 -6.65
C ASN A 143 -2.73 -14.89 -6.57
N THR A 144 -2.06 -15.31 -5.51
CA THR A 144 -0.62 -15.15 -5.30
C THR A 144 0.01 -16.51 -5.03
N ASN A 145 1.35 -16.57 -5.10
CA ASN A 145 2.08 -17.78 -4.69
C ASN A 145 1.90 -18.12 -3.20
N SER A 146 1.40 -17.17 -2.39
CA SER A 146 1.16 -17.33 -0.95
C SER A 146 -0.34 -17.41 -0.63
N GLY A 147 -1.17 -17.78 -1.60
CA GLY A 147 -2.61 -17.88 -1.49
C GLY A 147 -3.35 -16.69 -2.09
N THR A 148 -4.63 -16.57 -1.76
CA THR A 148 -5.49 -15.52 -2.27
C THR A 148 -5.29 -14.23 -1.48
N GLU A 149 -5.32 -13.09 -2.17
CA GLU A 149 -5.41 -11.77 -1.54
C GLU A 149 -6.64 -11.02 -2.04
N ILE A 150 -7.16 -10.14 -1.20
CA ILE A 150 -8.15 -9.14 -1.58
C ILE A 150 -7.41 -7.82 -1.76
N VAL A 151 -7.57 -7.18 -2.92
CA VAL A 151 -7.08 -5.83 -3.23
C VAL A 151 -8.24 -4.87 -3.04
N ILE A 152 -8.00 -3.70 -2.45
CA ILE A 152 -9.02 -2.68 -2.20
C ILE A 152 -8.63 -1.42 -2.99
N ALA A 153 -9.57 -0.83 -3.73
CA ALA A 153 -9.41 0.46 -4.39
C ALA A 153 -10.41 1.46 -3.80
N ALA A 154 -9.96 2.68 -3.52
CA ALA A 154 -10.81 3.72 -2.98
C ALA A 154 -10.35 5.11 -3.45
N ARG A 155 -11.29 6.01 -3.68
CA ARG A 155 -10.97 7.43 -3.94
C ARG A 155 -10.17 8.02 -2.78
N SER A 156 -9.38 9.04 -3.09
CA SER A 156 -8.57 9.77 -2.11
C SER A 156 -9.36 10.28 -0.90
N GLU A 157 -10.64 10.59 -1.04
CA GLU A 157 -11.52 11.03 0.06
C GLU A 157 -11.95 9.88 0.99
N ARG A 158 -11.79 8.62 0.56
CA ARG A 158 -12.25 7.40 1.25
C ARG A 158 -11.11 6.51 1.72
N ILE A 159 -9.89 7.03 1.79
CA ILE A 159 -8.73 6.21 2.18
C ILE A 159 -8.84 5.64 3.59
N LEU A 160 -9.52 6.34 4.50
CA LEU A 160 -9.75 5.85 5.85
C LEU A 160 -10.68 4.62 5.85
N ASP A 161 -11.68 4.60 4.96
CA ASP A 161 -12.58 3.45 4.80
C ASP A 161 -11.82 2.24 4.24
N ALA A 162 -10.93 2.47 3.27
CA ALA A 162 -10.07 1.42 2.72
C ALA A 162 -9.06 0.85 3.75
N ILE A 163 -8.49 1.71 4.61
CA ILE A 163 -7.59 1.25 5.70
C ILE A 163 -8.38 0.43 6.72
N LYS A 164 -9.57 0.88 7.13
CA LYS A 164 -10.44 0.11 8.04
C LYS A 164 -10.78 -1.25 7.46
N GLU A 165 -11.13 -1.32 6.18
CA GLU A 165 -11.43 -2.57 5.51
C GLU A 165 -10.20 -3.49 5.43
N ARG A 166 -9.03 -2.95 5.08
CA ARG A 166 -7.77 -3.71 5.11
C ARG A 166 -7.51 -4.32 6.50
N MET A 167 -7.72 -3.53 7.55
CA MET A 167 -7.55 -4.00 8.92
C MET A 167 -8.58 -5.09 9.28
N ARG A 168 -9.84 -4.91 8.90
CA ARG A 168 -10.88 -5.91 9.08
C ARG A 168 -10.51 -7.25 8.43
N LEU A 169 -9.98 -7.21 7.20
CA LEU A 169 -9.53 -8.40 6.49
C LEU A 169 -8.33 -9.08 7.17
N ILE A 170 -7.34 -8.31 7.61
CA ILE A 170 -6.19 -8.83 8.37
C ILE A 170 -6.66 -9.52 9.65
N TYR A 171 -7.54 -8.87 10.43
CA TYR A 171 -8.08 -9.46 11.65
C TYR A 171 -8.89 -10.73 11.38
N LYS A 172 -9.69 -10.75 10.31
CA LYS A 172 -10.45 -11.93 9.90
C LYS A 172 -9.51 -13.10 9.63
N GLU A 173 -8.46 -12.90 8.84
CA GLU A 173 -7.49 -13.95 8.55
C GLU A 173 -6.73 -14.44 9.79
N LEU A 174 -6.42 -13.55 10.74
CA LEU A 174 -5.77 -13.92 12.00
C LEU A 174 -6.66 -14.72 12.96
N LEU A 175 -7.99 -14.59 12.84
CA LEU A 175 -8.97 -15.32 13.66
C LEU A 175 -9.40 -16.64 13.02
N GLU A 176 -9.37 -16.72 11.69
CA GLU A 176 -9.75 -17.91 10.91
C GLU A 176 -8.57 -18.85 10.61
N GLY A 177 -7.33 -18.38 10.81
CA GLY A 177 -6.10 -19.17 10.71
C GLY A 177 -5.69 -19.85 12.01
#